data_AF-A0A1H2HWA0-F1
#
_entry.id   AF-A0A1H2HWA0-F1
#
_cell.length_a   1.000
_cell.length_b   1.000
_cell.length_c   1.000
_cell.angle_alpha   90.00
_cell.angle_beta   90.00
_cell.angle_gamma   90.00
#
_symmetry.space_group_name_H-M   'P 1'
#
loop_
_entity.id
_entity.type
_entity.pdbx_description
1 polymer ?
#
loop_
_entity_poly.entity_id
_entity_poly.type
_entity_poly.pdbx_seq_one_letter_code
_entity_poly.pdbx_strand_id
1 'polypeptide(L)'
;MRLDVGNLKLFGLDLNAAFAWWRDGLRAAMPSWLLPSFVRPAPRLVALWDGQQVSLYQPGGVELARLETAALEVAADGVLQADIKALDVDTGLLQLELELSTEQVLLRRLDLPVIDPAKLREVVRWQLPRLTPFSADQLYYAAGVADDSAPYLLAIPRASVDPVIGHIERLTGLTVARLYREPATEETLPRLNLFGQSRVPGRWWRRLNRNTLILAVLLLALGMAAIAPVWVAREQVIARKQELFRVHAGVVGTMETRDQLTQRLEIINALQTERSLPPVSSLIAELAERVPDSIFLTEVRVQGETLKISGSGLEVVNLIDRLNASPLFVDARFNSSVNRNSRTGRDQFTASLQVVPRQEGEQ
;
A
#
# COMPACT_ATOMS: atom_id res chain seq x y z
N MET A 1 2.07 -18.19 -26.84
CA MET A 1 1.79 -17.20 -25.77
C MET A 1 3.00 -16.28 -25.63
N ARG A 2 2.96 -15.11 -26.25
CA ARG A 2 3.91 -14.02 -25.99
C ARG A 2 3.53 -13.44 -24.63
N LEU A 3 4.38 -13.60 -23.62
CA LEU A 3 4.24 -12.85 -22.38
C LEU A 3 4.63 -11.40 -22.70
N ASP A 4 3.62 -10.61 -23.03
CA ASP A 4 3.71 -9.17 -23.08
C ASP A 4 3.82 -8.70 -21.63
N VAL A 5 5.05 -8.41 -21.17
CA VAL A 5 5.31 -7.87 -19.83
C VAL A 5 4.94 -6.39 -19.86
N GLY A 6 3.64 -6.13 -20.06
CA GLY A 6 3.05 -4.81 -19.99
C GLY A 6 3.10 -4.31 -18.54
N ASN A 7 3.73 -3.15 -18.36
CA ASN A 7 3.70 -2.27 -17.18
C ASN A 7 3.20 -2.92 -15.88
N LEU A 8 4.15 -3.45 -15.09
CA LEU A 8 3.92 -3.84 -13.70
C LEU A 8 3.69 -2.58 -12.86
N LYS A 9 2.44 -2.08 -12.85
CA LYS A 9 2.01 -1.02 -11.95
C LYS A 9 1.59 -1.65 -10.63
N LEU A 10 2.38 -1.43 -9.57
CA LEU A 10 2.00 -1.78 -8.20
C LEU A 10 1.74 -0.48 -7.45
N PHE A 11 0.52 -0.27 -6.96
CA PHE A 11 0.12 0.93 -6.20
C PHE A 11 0.40 2.27 -6.92
N GLY A 12 0.21 2.34 -8.24
CA GLY A 12 0.44 3.57 -9.02
C GLY A 12 1.91 3.89 -9.30
N LEU A 13 2.85 3.11 -8.76
CA LEU A 13 4.27 3.21 -9.07
C LEU A 13 4.59 2.29 -10.26
N ASP A 14 5.27 2.85 -11.25
CA ASP A 14 5.79 2.11 -12.39
C ASP A 14 7.08 1.38 -11.98
N LEU A 15 6.96 0.09 -11.67
CA LEU A 15 8.08 -0.72 -11.18
C LEU A 15 9.21 -0.80 -12.21
N ASN A 16 8.90 -0.68 -13.51
CA ASN A 16 9.92 -0.65 -14.56
C ASN A 16 10.74 0.63 -14.50
N ALA A 17 10.08 1.77 -14.28
CA ALA A 17 10.75 3.07 -14.15
C ALA A 17 11.59 3.13 -12.87
N ALA A 18 11.06 2.64 -11.74
CA ALA A 18 11.78 2.58 -10.47
C ALA A 18 13.00 1.64 -10.56
N PHE A 19 12.84 0.47 -11.17
CA PHE A 19 13.94 -0.46 -11.40
C PHE A 19 14.99 0.08 -12.38
N ALA A 20 14.56 0.75 -13.46
CA ALA A 20 15.47 1.40 -14.40
C ALA A 20 16.28 2.49 -13.70
N TRP A 21 15.63 3.37 -12.93
CA TRP A 21 16.28 4.41 -12.14
C TRP A 21 17.28 3.82 -11.13
N TRP A 22 16.87 2.80 -10.37
CA TRP A 22 17.75 2.14 -9.40
C TRP A 22 18.94 1.46 -10.07
N ARG A 23 18.72 0.76 -11.18
CA ARG A 23 19.77 0.12 -11.99
C ARG A 23 20.76 1.15 -12.54
N ASP A 24 20.25 2.27 -13.03
CA ASP A 24 21.06 3.32 -13.63
C ASP A 24 21.86 4.07 -12.54
N GLY A 25 21.26 4.29 -11.36
CA GLY A 25 21.96 4.78 -10.18
C GLY A 25 23.04 3.84 -9.67
N LEU A 26 22.78 2.52 -9.64
CA LEU A 26 23.79 1.51 -9.30
C LEU A 26 24.92 1.45 -10.31
N ARG A 27 24.63 1.58 -11.61
CA ARG A 27 25.66 1.67 -12.64
C ARG A 27 26.51 2.92 -12.49
N ALA A 28 25.90 4.05 -12.13
CA ALA A 28 26.61 5.30 -11.89
C ALA A 28 27.50 5.22 -10.63
N ALA A 29 27.05 4.51 -9.60
CA ALA A 29 27.80 4.30 -8.35
C ALA A 29 28.79 3.12 -8.41
N MET A 30 28.69 2.24 -9.42
CA MET A 30 29.55 1.08 -9.54
C MET A 30 30.92 1.48 -10.08
N PRO A 31 32.01 1.20 -9.36
CA PRO A 31 33.34 1.43 -9.87
C PRO A 31 33.59 0.70 -11.19
N SER A 32 34.19 1.40 -12.16
CA SER A 32 34.46 0.88 -13.50
C SER A 32 35.35 -0.37 -13.52
N TRP A 33 36.17 -0.57 -12.47
CA TRP A 33 37.05 -1.74 -12.30
C TRP A 33 36.31 -3.03 -11.90
N LEU A 34 35.08 -2.95 -11.35
CA LEU A 34 34.29 -4.12 -10.97
C LEU A 34 33.55 -4.74 -12.16
N LEU A 35 33.07 -3.90 -13.08
CA LEU A 35 32.32 -4.32 -14.26
C LEU A 35 32.99 -5.44 -15.09
N PRO A 36 34.30 -5.39 -15.43
CA PRO A 36 34.94 -6.47 -16.21
C PRO A 36 34.96 -7.81 -15.49
N SER A 37 35.01 -7.82 -14.15
CA SER A 37 35.02 -9.05 -13.33
C SER A 37 33.65 -9.74 -13.28
N PHE A 38 32.56 -9.00 -13.51
CA PHE A 38 31.19 -9.52 -13.47
C PHE A 38 30.56 -9.67 -14.86
N VAL A 39 30.96 -8.86 -15.83
CA VAL A 39 30.34 -8.80 -17.17
C VAL A 39 31.40 -9.01 -18.24
N ARG A 40 31.25 -10.04 -19.08
CA ARG A 40 32.09 -10.25 -20.28
C ARG A 40 32.09 -8.99 -21.15
N PRO A 41 33.24 -8.55 -21.71
CA PRO A 41 33.26 -7.48 -22.70
C PRO A 41 32.34 -7.85 -23.88
N ALA A 42 31.69 -6.84 -24.47
CA ALA A 42 30.95 -7.01 -25.72
C ALA A 42 31.92 -6.62 -26.85
N PRO A 43 32.60 -7.58 -27.47
CA PRO A 43 33.51 -7.32 -28.58
C PRO A 43 32.73 -6.70 -29.74
N ARG A 44 33.25 -5.62 -30.29
CA ARG A 44 32.63 -4.89 -31.40
C ARG A 44 33.51 -5.01 -32.62
N LEU A 45 32.89 -5.39 -33.73
CA LEU A 45 33.52 -5.37 -35.05
C LEU A 45 32.95 -4.16 -35.78
N VAL A 46 33.83 -3.26 -36.21
CA VAL A 46 33.43 -2.01 -36.86
C VAL A 46 33.67 -2.17 -38.35
N ALA A 47 32.61 -2.05 -39.14
CA ALA A 47 32.70 -1.95 -40.59
C ALA A 47 32.62 -0.47 -40.95
N LEU A 48 33.67 0.10 -41.54
CA LEU A 48 33.68 1.47 -42.04
C LEU A 48 33.40 1.44 -43.54
N TRP A 49 32.37 2.18 -43.99
CA TRP A 49 32.04 2.30 -45.40
C TRP A 49 32.23 3.73 -45.88
N ASP A 50 33.10 3.89 -46.88
CA ASP A 50 33.44 5.17 -47.50
C ASP A 50 32.86 5.29 -48.93
N GLY A 51 31.93 4.40 -49.30
CA GLY A 51 31.21 4.48 -50.59
C GLY A 51 31.91 3.69 -51.68
N GLN A 52 33.25 3.73 -51.71
CA GLN A 52 34.05 2.92 -52.64
C GLN A 52 34.59 1.64 -52.00
N GLN A 53 34.86 1.64 -50.69
CA GLN A 53 35.44 0.52 -49.98
C GLN A 53 34.79 0.31 -48.61
N VAL A 54 34.83 -0.92 -48.14
CA VAL A 54 34.46 -1.34 -46.79
C VAL A 54 35.70 -1.89 -46.09
N SER A 55 36.07 -1.26 -44.99
CA SER A 55 37.16 -1.70 -44.11
C SER A 55 36.58 -2.26 -42.83
N LEU A 56 37.00 -3.47 -42.45
CA LEU A 56 36.55 -4.15 -41.24
C LEU A 56 37.65 -4.10 -40.19
N TYR A 57 37.31 -3.60 -39.01
CA TYR A 57 38.22 -3.49 -37.87
C TYR A 57 37.79 -4.43 -36.74
N GLN A 58 38.74 -5.19 -36.20
CA GLN A 58 38.52 -6.04 -35.04
C GLN A 58 38.48 -5.23 -33.74
N PRO A 59 37.97 -5.82 -32.64
CA PRO A 59 38.10 -5.24 -31.31
C PRO A 59 39.59 -4.94 -31.01
N GLY A 60 39.94 -3.66 -30.87
CA GLY A 60 41.33 -3.22 -30.70
C GLY A 60 41.92 -2.43 -31.87
N GLY A 61 41.15 -2.19 -32.94
CA GLY A 61 41.49 -1.24 -34.01
C GLY A 61 42.42 -1.79 -35.10
N VAL A 62 42.72 -3.09 -35.09
CA VAL A 62 43.47 -3.73 -36.18
C VAL A 62 42.52 -3.98 -37.35
N GLU A 63 42.98 -3.68 -38.55
CA GLU A 63 42.25 -3.94 -39.79
C GLU A 63 42.27 -5.44 -40.11
N LEU A 64 41.09 -6.05 -40.21
CA LEU A 64 40.91 -7.46 -40.58
C LEU A 64 40.89 -7.66 -42.09
N ALA A 65 40.14 -6.81 -42.78
CA ALA A 65 39.92 -6.93 -44.21
C ALA A 65 39.54 -5.57 -44.81
N ARG A 66 39.99 -5.34 -46.04
CA ARG A 66 39.58 -4.22 -46.88
C ARG A 66 39.04 -4.78 -48.17
N LEU A 67 37.79 -4.42 -48.48
CA LEU A 67 37.07 -4.91 -49.66
C LEU A 67 36.52 -3.71 -50.43
N GLU A 68 36.70 -3.69 -51.74
CA GLU A 68 36.02 -2.71 -52.58
C GLU A 68 34.51 -3.00 -52.62
N THR A 69 33.70 -1.96 -52.75
CA THR A 69 32.24 -2.08 -52.74
C THR A 69 31.75 -2.91 -53.94
N ALA A 70 32.41 -2.78 -55.10
CA ALA A 70 32.16 -3.63 -56.25
C ALA A 70 32.52 -5.11 -56.00
N ALA A 71 33.55 -5.37 -55.19
CA ALA A 71 33.94 -6.72 -54.81
C ALA A 71 32.96 -7.35 -53.81
N LEU A 72 32.23 -6.56 -53.01
CA LEU A 72 31.21 -7.06 -52.07
C LEU A 72 30.05 -7.77 -52.77
N GLU A 73 29.71 -7.35 -54.00
CA GLU A 73 28.62 -7.96 -54.79
C GLU A 73 28.98 -9.35 -55.30
N VAL A 74 30.26 -9.55 -55.62
CA VAL A 74 30.79 -10.77 -56.25
C VAL A 74 31.40 -11.74 -55.24
N ALA A 75 31.79 -11.23 -54.07
CA ALA A 75 32.42 -12.03 -53.02
C ALA A 75 31.49 -13.16 -52.54
N ALA A 76 32.07 -14.34 -52.33
CA ALA A 76 31.34 -15.51 -51.88
C ALA A 76 30.78 -15.31 -50.46
N ASP A 77 29.63 -15.93 -50.20
CA ASP A 77 29.01 -15.88 -48.87
C ASP A 77 29.95 -16.48 -47.81
N GLY A 78 30.09 -15.80 -46.68
CA GLY A 78 30.85 -16.28 -45.54
C GLY A 78 32.38 -16.22 -45.67
N VAL A 79 32.95 -15.55 -46.68
CA VAL A 79 34.41 -15.42 -46.86
C VAL A 79 35.13 -14.97 -45.58
N LEU A 80 34.51 -14.06 -44.81
CA LEU A 80 35.09 -13.50 -43.60
C LEU A 80 34.71 -14.27 -42.33
N GLN A 81 33.89 -15.32 -42.42
CA GLN A 81 33.51 -16.10 -41.24
C GLN A 81 34.69 -16.86 -40.64
N ALA A 82 35.66 -17.29 -41.45
CA ALA A 82 36.86 -17.95 -40.97
C ALA A 82 37.72 -16.98 -40.14
N ASP A 83 37.94 -15.78 -40.66
CA ASP A 83 38.70 -14.73 -39.98
C ASP A 83 38.00 -14.26 -38.70
N ILE A 84 36.67 -14.14 -38.73
CA ILE A 84 35.87 -13.79 -37.54
C ILE A 84 35.91 -14.90 -36.49
N LYS A 85 35.93 -16.17 -36.89
CA LYS A 85 36.08 -17.30 -35.96
C LYS A 85 37.50 -17.45 -35.41
N ALA A 86 38.50 -16.95 -36.14
CA ALA A 86 39.89 -16.92 -35.70
C ALA A 86 40.16 -15.85 -34.64
N LEU A 87 39.26 -14.87 -34.47
CA LEU A 87 39.27 -13.95 -33.33
C LEU A 87 39.14 -14.74 -32.02
N ASP A 88 40.01 -14.48 -31.04
CA ASP A 88 39.94 -15.05 -29.68
C ASP A 88 38.80 -14.44 -28.86
N VAL A 89 37.58 -14.55 -29.40
CA VAL A 89 36.44 -13.74 -29.01
C VAL A 89 35.16 -14.57 -29.15
N ASP A 90 34.28 -14.48 -28.14
CA ASP A 90 32.96 -15.11 -28.17
C ASP A 90 32.10 -14.53 -29.32
N THR A 91 32.06 -15.22 -30.46
CA THR A 91 31.26 -14.84 -31.65
C THR A 91 29.78 -14.64 -31.32
N GLY A 92 29.24 -15.36 -30.32
CA GLY A 92 27.86 -15.21 -29.86
C GLY A 92 27.57 -13.91 -29.08
N LEU A 93 28.60 -13.15 -28.71
CA LEU A 93 28.52 -11.83 -28.08
C LEU A 93 28.99 -10.70 -29.00
N LEU A 94 29.49 -11.06 -30.18
CA LEU A 94 30.07 -10.11 -31.13
C LEU A 94 28.98 -9.25 -31.76
N GLN A 95 29.18 -7.93 -31.72
CA GLN A 95 28.26 -6.96 -32.30
C GLN A 95 28.93 -6.29 -33.49
N LEU A 96 28.32 -6.43 -34.65
CA LEU A 96 28.73 -5.74 -35.88
C LEU A 96 28.12 -4.33 -35.88
N GLU A 97 28.97 -3.31 -35.87
CA GLU A 97 28.58 -1.90 -35.98
C GLU A 97 29.04 -1.39 -37.36
N LEU A 98 28.13 -0.80 -38.14
CA LEU A 98 28.45 -0.17 -39.41
C LEU A 98 28.62 1.33 -39.19
N GLU A 99 29.79 1.87 -39.49
CA GLU A 99 30.13 3.28 -39.48
C GLU A 99 30.15 3.81 -40.91
N LEU A 100 29.43 4.91 -41.15
CA LEU A 100 29.31 5.56 -42.44
C LEU A 100 30.21 6.80 -42.48
N SER A 101 30.87 7.01 -43.61
CA SER A 101 31.64 8.24 -43.86
C SER A 101 30.76 9.48 -43.70
N THR A 102 31.37 10.58 -43.25
CA THR A 102 30.66 11.83 -42.93
C THR A 102 29.93 12.44 -44.13
N GLU A 103 30.39 12.17 -45.35
CA GLU A 103 29.81 12.68 -46.60
C GLU A 103 28.50 11.97 -47.00
N GLN A 104 28.28 10.75 -46.51
CA GLN A 104 27.12 9.93 -46.88
C GLN A 104 25.88 10.22 -46.03
N VAL A 105 26.08 10.82 -44.87
CA VAL A 105 25.02 11.07 -43.89
C VAL A 105 24.67 12.55 -43.91
N LEU A 106 23.39 12.84 -44.18
CA LEU A 106 22.89 14.20 -44.07
C LEU A 106 22.90 14.61 -42.59
N LEU A 107 23.72 15.59 -42.24
CA LEU A 107 23.64 16.31 -40.97
C LEU A 107 22.86 17.62 -41.18
N ARG A 108 21.80 17.80 -40.41
CA ARG A 108 21.00 19.03 -40.43
C ARG A 108 20.74 19.51 -39.00
N ARG A 109 21.11 20.75 -38.70
CA ARG A 109 20.72 21.42 -37.44
C ARG A 109 19.27 21.87 -37.52
N LEU A 110 18.53 21.72 -36.43
CA LEU A 110 17.11 21.99 -36.33
C LEU A 110 16.87 23.16 -35.37
N ASP A 111 16.12 24.14 -35.83
CA ASP A 111 15.67 25.26 -35.00
C ASP A 111 14.36 24.86 -34.28
N LEU A 112 14.49 24.07 -33.22
CA LEU A 112 13.38 23.65 -32.37
C LEU A 112 13.50 24.27 -30.98
N PRO A 113 12.36 24.59 -30.31
CA PRO A 113 12.40 24.93 -28.90
C PRO A 113 12.96 23.76 -28.08
N VAL A 114 13.34 24.03 -26.83
CA VAL A 114 13.82 23.00 -25.91
C VAL A 114 12.73 21.92 -25.76
N ILE A 115 13.00 20.74 -26.31
CA ILE A 115 12.11 19.57 -26.31
C ILE A 115 12.80 18.44 -25.54
N ASP A 116 12.01 17.68 -24.79
CA ASP A 116 12.47 16.47 -24.12
C ASP A 116 13.11 15.49 -25.14
N PRO A 117 14.37 15.04 -24.92
CA PRO A 117 15.04 14.11 -25.81
C PRO A 117 14.23 12.83 -26.08
N ALA A 118 13.38 12.39 -25.14
CA ALA A 118 12.50 11.24 -25.35
C ALA A 118 11.44 11.48 -26.44
N LYS A 119 10.97 12.73 -26.60
CA LYS A 119 9.97 13.13 -27.59
C LYS A 119 10.58 13.69 -28.87
N LEU A 120 11.85 14.07 -28.85
CA LEU A 120 12.56 14.66 -30.00
C LEU A 120 12.41 13.81 -31.26
N ARG A 121 12.59 12.49 -31.15
CA ARG A 121 12.49 11.58 -32.32
C ARG A 121 11.11 11.61 -32.97
N GLU A 122 10.05 11.69 -32.16
CA GLU A 122 8.67 11.72 -32.65
C GLU A 122 8.37 13.04 -33.36
N VAL A 123 8.81 14.16 -32.79
CA VAL A 123 8.64 15.49 -33.39
C VAL A 123 9.40 15.57 -34.72
N VAL A 124 10.65 15.10 -34.74
CA VAL A 124 11.47 15.10 -35.95
C VAL A 124 10.85 14.25 -37.05
N ARG A 125 10.23 13.09 -36.71
CA ARG A 125 9.55 12.23 -37.68
C ARG A 125 8.50 12.99 -38.50
N TRP A 126 7.71 13.87 -37.87
CA TRP A 126 6.70 14.68 -38.55
C TRP A 126 7.28 15.78 -39.45
N GLN A 127 8.50 16.23 -39.14
CA GLN A 127 9.19 17.25 -39.92
C GLN A 127 10.05 16.67 -41.05
N LEU A 128 10.38 15.37 -41.02
CA LEU A 128 11.20 14.72 -42.05
C LEU A 128 10.78 15.00 -43.50
N PRO A 129 9.49 14.94 -43.89
CA PRO A 129 9.07 15.23 -45.26
C PRO A 129 9.26 16.69 -45.69
N ARG A 130 9.42 17.61 -44.72
CA ARG A 130 9.73 19.03 -44.98
C ARG A 130 11.23 19.29 -45.01
N LEU A 131 12.00 18.44 -44.32
CA LEU A 131 13.44 18.57 -44.17
C LEU A 131 14.23 17.75 -45.19
N THR A 132 13.60 16.77 -45.83
CA THR A 132 14.22 15.85 -46.78
C THR A 132 13.25 15.55 -47.92
N PRO A 133 13.74 15.21 -49.12
CA PRO A 133 12.88 14.81 -50.24
C PRO A 133 12.28 13.40 -50.07
N PHE A 134 12.60 12.70 -48.98
CA PHE A 134 12.18 11.32 -48.72
C PHE A 134 11.16 11.27 -47.57
N SER A 135 10.34 10.23 -47.57
CA SER A 135 9.45 9.96 -46.43
C SER A 135 10.22 9.32 -45.27
N ALA A 136 9.65 9.37 -44.06
CA ALA A 136 10.26 8.78 -42.86
C ALA A 136 10.52 7.27 -42.99
N ASP A 137 9.76 6.57 -43.83
CA ASP A 137 9.88 5.11 -44.01
C ASP A 137 10.98 4.74 -45.02
N GLN A 138 11.43 5.69 -45.83
CA GLN A 138 12.53 5.54 -46.80
C GLN A 138 13.89 5.95 -46.22
N LEU A 139 13.93 6.43 -44.99
CA LEU A 139 15.13 6.94 -44.33
C LEU A 139 15.47 6.14 -43.07
N TYR A 140 16.77 5.91 -42.85
CA TYR A 140 17.29 5.71 -41.51
C TYR A 140 17.65 7.07 -40.93
N TYR A 141 17.18 7.35 -39.71
CA TYR A 141 17.40 8.64 -39.08
C TYR A 141 17.55 8.53 -37.57
N ALA A 142 18.36 9.44 -37.04
CA ALA A 142 18.47 9.70 -35.61
C ALA A 142 18.47 11.19 -35.34
N ALA A 143 17.91 11.57 -34.20
CA ALA A 143 17.92 12.94 -33.72
C ALA A 143 18.52 12.97 -32.32
N GLY A 144 19.30 14.00 -32.05
CA GLY A 144 19.93 14.20 -30.75
C GLY A 144 20.21 15.67 -30.50
N VAL A 145 20.69 15.93 -29.29
CA VAL A 145 21.09 17.25 -28.81
C VAL A 145 22.55 17.11 -28.41
N ALA A 146 23.42 17.97 -28.93
CA ALA A 146 24.75 18.15 -28.36
C ALA A 146 24.64 19.16 -27.22
N ASP A 147 25.46 19.02 -26.18
CA ASP A 147 25.37 19.86 -24.97
C ASP A 147 25.28 21.36 -25.34
N ASP A 148 24.28 22.04 -24.76
CA ASP A 148 23.91 23.45 -25.01
C ASP A 148 23.68 23.87 -26.48
N SER A 149 23.57 22.91 -27.40
CA SER A 149 23.42 23.17 -28.83
C SER A 149 21.99 22.91 -29.32
N ALA A 150 21.66 23.50 -30.46
CA ALA A 150 20.41 23.20 -31.16
C ALA A 150 20.33 21.69 -31.51
N PRO A 151 19.13 21.08 -31.47
CA PRO A 151 18.95 19.69 -31.87
C PRO A 151 19.41 19.48 -33.32
N TYR A 152 19.93 18.29 -33.62
CA TYR A 152 20.37 17.92 -34.95
C TYR A 152 19.73 16.61 -35.40
N LEU A 153 19.58 16.49 -36.72
CA LEU A 153 19.08 15.33 -37.43
C LEU A 153 20.22 14.74 -38.26
N LEU A 154 20.42 13.44 -38.10
CA LEU A 154 21.20 12.61 -39.01
C LEU A 154 20.23 11.75 -39.83
N ALA A 155 20.35 11.76 -41.15
CA ALA A 155 19.50 10.97 -42.03
C ALA A 155 20.26 10.38 -43.21
N ILE A 156 19.88 9.17 -43.62
CA ILE A 156 20.41 8.50 -44.81
C ILE A 156 19.31 7.67 -45.51
N PRO A 157 19.22 7.69 -46.85
CA PRO A 157 18.29 6.84 -47.59
C PRO A 157 18.53 5.35 -47.34
N ARG A 158 17.46 4.60 -47.10
CA ARG A 158 17.52 3.14 -46.95
C ARG A 158 18.05 2.46 -48.21
N ALA A 159 17.62 2.94 -49.37
CA ALA A 159 18.00 2.38 -50.66
C ALA A 159 19.51 2.38 -50.93
N SER A 160 20.27 3.32 -50.37
CA SER A 160 21.74 3.36 -50.54
C SER A 160 22.47 2.43 -49.57
N VAL A 161 21.93 2.20 -48.37
CA VAL A 161 22.63 1.47 -47.29
C VAL A 161 22.20 0.00 -47.22
N ASP A 162 20.94 -0.31 -47.52
CA ASP A 162 20.40 -1.67 -47.44
C ASP A 162 21.19 -2.70 -48.28
N PRO A 163 21.67 -2.40 -49.52
CA PRO A 163 22.51 -3.33 -50.28
C PRO A 163 23.83 -3.63 -49.56
N VAL A 164 24.50 -2.59 -49.04
CA VAL A 164 25.78 -2.72 -48.34
C VAL A 164 25.61 -3.51 -47.04
N ILE A 165 24.55 -3.23 -46.27
CA ILE A 165 24.18 -4.02 -45.09
C ILE A 165 24.01 -5.48 -45.49
N GLY A 166 23.22 -5.77 -46.52
CA GLY A 166 23.00 -7.13 -46.99
C GLY A 166 24.30 -7.85 -47.36
N HIS A 167 25.19 -7.17 -48.09
CA HIS A 167 26.48 -7.75 -48.47
C HIS A 167 27.36 -8.03 -47.25
N ILE A 168 27.49 -7.08 -46.31
CA ILE A 168 28.29 -7.29 -45.10
C ILE A 168 27.70 -8.41 -44.24
N GLU A 169 26.38 -8.49 -44.11
CA GLU A 169 25.71 -9.56 -43.35
C GLU A 169 25.97 -10.94 -43.97
N ARG A 170 25.96 -11.05 -45.30
CA ARG A 170 26.31 -12.30 -46.02
C ARG A 170 27.77 -12.70 -45.85
N LEU A 171 28.69 -11.74 -45.98
CA LEU A 171 30.14 -12.02 -45.90
C LEU A 171 30.60 -12.39 -44.50
N THR A 172 30.07 -11.71 -43.48
CA THR A 172 30.45 -11.92 -42.08
C THR A 172 29.63 -13.01 -41.40
N GLY A 173 28.42 -13.31 -41.91
CA GLY A 173 27.45 -14.18 -41.24
C GLY A 173 26.85 -13.56 -39.97
N LEU A 174 27.10 -12.26 -39.73
CA LEU A 174 26.63 -11.51 -38.57
C LEU A 174 25.62 -10.46 -39.00
N THR A 175 24.68 -10.13 -38.13
CA THR A 175 23.69 -9.07 -38.40
C THR A 175 24.23 -7.72 -37.95
N VAL A 176 24.07 -6.69 -38.78
CA VAL A 176 24.49 -5.32 -38.42
C VAL A 176 23.59 -4.84 -37.28
N ALA A 177 24.17 -4.76 -36.08
CA ALA A 177 23.43 -4.44 -34.87
C ALA A 177 23.08 -2.95 -34.79
N ARG A 178 24.01 -2.08 -35.23
CA ARG A 178 23.91 -0.62 -35.10
C ARG A 178 24.54 0.06 -36.30
N LEU A 179 24.01 1.23 -36.65
CA LEU A 179 24.46 2.07 -37.74
C LEU A 179 24.83 3.44 -37.20
N TYR A 180 26.04 3.89 -37.46
CA TYR A 180 26.58 5.14 -36.94
C TYR A 180 27.17 5.99 -38.07
N ARG A 181 27.31 7.30 -37.80
CA ARG A 181 28.14 8.20 -38.59
C ARG A 181 29.52 8.26 -37.96
N GLU A 182 30.56 8.20 -38.78
CA GLU A 182 31.93 8.41 -38.35
C GLU A 182 32.08 9.80 -37.69
N PRO A 183 32.73 9.90 -36.52
CA PRO A 183 32.96 11.20 -35.89
C PRO A 183 33.97 12.01 -36.72
N ALA A 184 33.63 13.24 -37.09
CA ALA A 184 34.62 14.17 -37.64
C ALA A 184 35.63 14.56 -36.55
N THR A 185 36.89 14.78 -36.93
CA THR A 185 38.05 14.95 -36.04
C THR A 185 37.90 16.05 -34.97
N GLU A 186 36.99 17.01 -35.17
CA GLU A 186 36.72 18.14 -34.26
C GLU A 186 35.27 18.19 -33.74
N GLU A 187 34.46 17.16 -34.02
CA GLU A 187 33.03 17.18 -33.76
C GLU A 187 32.67 16.52 -32.42
N THR A 188 32.08 17.29 -31.50
CA THR A 188 31.64 16.82 -30.17
C THR A 188 30.25 16.20 -30.16
N LEU A 189 29.68 15.88 -31.33
CA LEU A 189 28.34 15.32 -31.40
C LEU A 189 28.28 13.90 -30.81
N PRO A 190 27.23 13.56 -30.05
CA PRO A 190 27.06 12.21 -29.55
C PRO A 190 26.86 11.20 -30.69
N ARG A 191 27.41 10.00 -30.52
CA ARG A 191 27.24 8.88 -31.46
C ARG A 191 25.80 8.35 -31.40
N LEU A 192 25.00 8.75 -32.38
CA LEU A 192 23.60 8.31 -32.49
C LEU A 192 23.47 7.10 -33.42
N ASN A 193 22.69 6.11 -32.99
CA ASN A 193 22.35 4.96 -33.83
C ASN A 193 21.25 5.35 -34.83
N LEU A 194 21.52 5.29 -36.13
CA LEU A 194 20.59 5.64 -37.22
C LEU A 194 19.42 4.65 -37.39
N PHE A 195 19.56 3.40 -36.95
CA PHE A 195 18.40 2.51 -36.79
C PHE A 195 17.50 2.98 -35.63
N GLY A 196 18.09 3.68 -34.67
CA GLY A 196 17.50 4.19 -33.44
C GLY A 196 17.04 3.12 -32.46
N GLN A 197 17.05 1.85 -32.83
CA GLN A 197 17.06 0.69 -31.93
C GLN A 197 18.08 -0.32 -32.46
N SER A 198 18.63 -1.15 -31.58
CA SER A 198 19.53 -2.24 -32.01
C SER A 198 18.73 -3.29 -32.77
N ARG A 199 19.18 -3.66 -33.99
CA ARG A 199 18.54 -4.72 -34.79
C ARG A 199 18.70 -6.10 -34.15
N VAL A 200 19.73 -6.28 -33.33
CA VAL A 200 19.99 -7.51 -32.58
C VAL A 200 19.49 -7.34 -31.14
N PRO A 201 18.73 -8.30 -30.59
CA PRO A 201 18.31 -8.24 -29.20
C PRO A 201 19.54 -8.26 -28.30
N GLY A 202 19.62 -7.30 -27.37
CA GLY A 202 20.69 -7.24 -26.39
C GLY A 202 20.60 -8.44 -25.45
N ARG A 203 21.36 -9.50 -25.73
CA ARG A 203 21.48 -10.69 -24.86
C ARG A 203 22.38 -10.39 -23.66
N TRP A 204 22.04 -9.36 -22.89
CA TRP A 204 22.83 -8.90 -21.75
C TRP A 204 23.05 -10.03 -20.73
N TRP A 205 22.08 -10.93 -20.57
CA TRP A 205 22.20 -12.15 -19.76
C TRP A 205 23.31 -13.11 -20.20
N ARG A 206 23.66 -13.16 -21.49
CA ARG A 206 24.81 -13.97 -21.94
C ARG A 206 26.16 -13.35 -21.56
N ARG A 207 26.17 -12.08 -21.16
CA ARG A 207 27.36 -11.40 -20.65
C ARG A 207 27.57 -11.61 -19.16
N LEU A 208 26.59 -12.18 -18.44
CA LEU A 208 26.70 -12.46 -17.01
C LEU A 208 27.70 -13.61 -16.79
N ASN A 209 28.76 -13.34 -16.02
CA ASN A 209 29.78 -14.33 -15.69
C ASN A 209 29.39 -15.17 -14.47
N ARG A 210 30.13 -16.24 -14.20
CA ARG A 210 29.94 -17.06 -12.98
C ARG A 210 29.92 -16.22 -11.70
N ASN A 211 30.72 -15.16 -11.64
CA ASN A 211 30.74 -14.21 -10.51
C ASN A 211 29.39 -13.51 -10.30
N THR A 212 28.66 -13.16 -11.36
CA THR A 212 27.30 -12.57 -11.22
C THR A 212 26.30 -13.58 -10.69
N LEU A 213 26.46 -14.85 -11.07
CA LEU A 213 25.63 -15.93 -10.57
C LEU A 213 25.91 -16.18 -9.08
N ILE A 214 27.18 -16.18 -8.67
CA ILE A 214 27.58 -16.27 -7.26
C ILE A 214 27.03 -15.10 -6.45
N LEU A 215 27.15 -13.87 -6.97
CA LEU A 215 26.60 -12.68 -6.31
C LEU A 215 25.06 -12.74 -6.19
N ALA A 216 24.38 -13.19 -7.24
CA ALA A 216 22.92 -13.36 -7.21
C ALA A 216 22.50 -14.41 -6.17
N VAL A 217 23.22 -15.52 -6.08
CA VAL A 217 22.99 -16.56 -5.05
C VAL A 217 23.25 -16.00 -3.66
N LEU A 218 24.32 -15.22 -3.47
CA LEU A 218 24.65 -14.58 -2.19
C LEU A 218 23.54 -13.60 -1.76
N LEU A 219 23.07 -12.75 -2.68
CA LEU A 219 21.98 -11.81 -2.42
C LEU A 219 20.67 -12.54 -2.12
N LEU A 220 20.38 -13.64 -2.81
CA LEU A 220 19.20 -14.46 -2.54
C LEU A 220 19.29 -15.15 -1.18
N ALA A 221 20.47 -15.65 -0.81
CA ALA A 221 20.71 -16.21 0.53
C ALA A 221 20.57 -15.15 1.63
N LEU A 222 21.06 -13.93 1.40
CA LEU A 222 20.92 -12.82 2.33
C LEU A 222 19.47 -12.36 2.46
N GLY A 223 18.73 -12.29 1.35
CA GLY A 223 17.29 -12.01 1.35
C GLY A 223 16.49 -13.08 2.10
N MET A 224 16.80 -14.36 1.88
CA MET A 224 16.21 -15.48 2.64
C MET A 224 16.52 -15.36 4.13
N ALA A 225 17.76 -15.05 4.50
CA ALA A 225 18.16 -14.84 5.89
C ALA A 225 17.46 -13.63 6.55
N ALA A 226 17.17 -12.58 5.79
CA ALA A 226 16.42 -11.41 6.28
C ALA A 226 14.92 -11.68 6.44
N ILE A 227 14.34 -12.57 5.63
CA ILE A 227 12.93 -12.96 5.69
C ILE A 227 12.68 -13.98 6.82
N ALA A 228 13.62 -14.90 7.07
CA ALA A 228 13.52 -15.92 8.12
C ALA A 228 13.09 -15.39 9.51
N PRO A 229 13.66 -14.31 10.07
CA PRO A 229 13.24 -13.79 11.38
C PRO A 229 11.82 -13.22 11.38
N VAL A 230 11.32 -12.73 10.24
CA VAL A 230 9.93 -12.24 10.11
C VAL A 230 8.94 -13.40 10.21
N TRP A 231 9.29 -14.57 9.67
CA TRP A 231 8.48 -15.78 9.81
C TRP A 231 8.52 -16.33 11.24
N VAL A 232 9.69 -16.39 11.87
CA VAL A 232 9.84 -16.86 13.27
C VAL A 232 9.12 -15.93 14.26
N ALA A 233 9.16 -14.62 14.04
CA ALA A 233 8.43 -13.65 14.87
C ALA A 233 6.91 -13.81 14.77
N ARG A 234 6.39 -14.27 13.62
CA ARG A 234 4.96 -14.53 13.41
C ARG A 234 4.46 -15.67 14.30
N GLU A 235 5.25 -16.74 14.43
CA GLU A 235 4.90 -17.89 15.26
C GLU A 235 4.84 -17.54 16.75
N GLN A 236 5.77 -16.70 17.22
CA GLN A 236 5.79 -16.23 18.61
C GLN A 236 4.61 -15.31 18.95
N VAL A 237 4.13 -14.51 17.99
CA VAL A 237 2.94 -13.66 18.16
C VAL A 237 1.66 -14.48 18.19
N ILE A 238 1.57 -15.59 17.45
CA ILE A 238 0.43 -16.50 17.49
C ILE A 238 0.38 -17.26 18.82
N ALA A 239 1.53 -17.75 19.31
CA ALA A 239 1.63 -18.40 20.62
C ALA A 239 1.27 -17.46 21.79
N ARG A 240 1.73 -16.20 21.76
CA ARG A 240 1.39 -15.18 22.77
C ARG A 240 -0.10 -14.76 22.74
N LYS A 241 -0.76 -14.80 21.58
CA LYS A 241 -2.20 -14.52 21.46
C LYS A 241 -3.06 -15.62 22.08
N GLN A 242 -2.59 -16.87 22.10
CA GLN A 242 -3.33 -17.98 22.73
C GLN A 242 -3.33 -17.90 24.27
N GLU A 243 -2.32 -17.33 24.90
CA GLU A 243 -2.34 -17.05 26.35
C GLU A 243 -3.39 -15.99 26.72
N LEU A 244 -3.55 -14.95 25.90
CA LEU A 244 -4.57 -13.90 26.12
C LEU A 244 -6.01 -14.43 25.99
N PHE A 245 -6.25 -15.39 25.10
CA PHE A 245 -7.57 -16.04 24.98
C PHE A 245 -7.88 -17.01 26.12
N ARG A 246 -6.88 -17.65 26.76
CA ARG A 246 -7.11 -18.49 27.96
C ARG A 246 -7.43 -17.65 29.19
N VAL A 247 -6.86 -16.44 29.31
CA VAL A 247 -7.18 -15.51 30.40
C VAL A 247 -8.57 -14.89 30.23
N HIS A 248 -9.02 -14.61 29.00
CA HIS A 248 -10.39 -14.12 28.76
C HIS A 248 -11.46 -15.23 28.84
N ALA A 249 -11.15 -16.47 28.48
CA ALA A 249 -12.08 -17.60 28.64
C ALA A 249 -12.36 -17.93 30.12
N GLY A 250 -11.46 -17.59 31.04
CA GLY A 250 -11.67 -17.73 32.48
C GLY A 250 -12.60 -16.67 33.10
N VAL A 251 -12.88 -15.56 32.40
CA VAL A 251 -13.69 -14.45 32.94
C VAL A 251 -15.14 -14.48 32.49
N VAL A 252 -15.47 -15.15 31.37
CA VAL A 252 -16.87 -15.34 30.95
C VAL A 252 -17.60 -16.37 31.82
N GLY A 253 -16.88 -17.34 32.41
CA GLY A 253 -17.45 -18.36 33.29
C GLY A 253 -17.80 -17.92 34.72
N THR A 254 -17.54 -16.66 35.11
CA THR A 254 -17.80 -16.17 36.49
C THR A 254 -18.81 -15.02 36.57
N MET A 255 -19.24 -14.46 35.44
CA MET A 255 -20.38 -13.53 35.42
C MET A 255 -21.71 -14.27 35.57
N GLU A 256 -21.82 -15.49 35.05
CA GLU A 256 -23.06 -16.29 35.11
C GLU A 256 -23.35 -16.84 36.52
N THR A 257 -22.32 -17.03 37.35
CA THR A 257 -22.47 -17.48 38.74
C THR A 257 -22.77 -16.34 39.72
N ARG A 258 -22.46 -15.08 39.36
CA ARG A 258 -22.78 -13.91 40.21
C ARG A 258 -24.25 -13.54 40.12
N ASP A 259 -24.84 -13.58 38.93
CA ASP A 259 -26.26 -13.22 38.73
C ASP A 259 -27.23 -14.20 39.40
N GLN A 260 -26.87 -15.49 39.51
CA GLN A 260 -27.69 -16.48 40.20
C GLN A 260 -27.62 -16.37 41.74
N LEU A 261 -26.58 -15.75 42.28
CA LEU A 261 -26.41 -15.54 43.73
C LEU A 261 -27.10 -14.25 44.20
N THR A 262 -27.10 -13.17 43.40
CA THR A 262 -27.87 -11.95 43.70
C THR A 262 -29.37 -12.20 43.69
N GLN A 263 -29.89 -13.00 42.75
CA GLN A 263 -31.32 -13.29 42.66
C GLN A 263 -31.85 -14.14 43.84
N ARG A 264 -30.99 -14.94 44.50
CA ARG A 264 -31.37 -15.71 45.70
C ARG A 264 -31.25 -14.90 46.99
N LEU A 265 -30.38 -13.90 47.04
CA LEU A 265 -30.21 -13.03 48.21
C LEU A 265 -31.31 -11.97 48.34
N GLU A 266 -31.90 -11.53 47.22
CA GLU A 266 -33.07 -10.63 47.25
C GLU A 266 -34.32 -11.33 47.82
N ILE A 267 -34.51 -12.62 47.54
CA ILE A 267 -35.64 -13.41 48.06
C ILE A 267 -35.48 -13.69 49.58
N ILE A 268 -34.25 -13.89 50.06
CA ILE A 268 -34.00 -14.15 51.49
C ILE A 268 -34.12 -12.87 52.32
N ASN A 269 -33.65 -11.73 51.82
CA ASN A 269 -33.82 -10.44 52.51
C ASN A 269 -35.28 -9.96 52.51
N ALA A 270 -36.05 -10.23 51.45
CA ALA A 270 -37.49 -9.94 51.43
C ALA A 270 -38.27 -10.74 52.50
N LEU A 271 -37.80 -11.94 52.86
CA LEU A 271 -38.43 -12.80 53.87
C LEU A 271 -37.95 -12.54 55.32
N GLN A 272 -36.84 -11.83 55.52
CA GLN A 272 -36.34 -11.47 56.85
C GLN A 272 -36.89 -10.14 57.38
N THR A 273 -37.29 -9.20 56.51
CA THR A 273 -37.87 -7.91 56.93
C THR A 273 -39.35 -8.03 57.35
N GLU A 274 -40.02 -9.14 57.05
CA GLU A 274 -41.43 -9.35 57.39
C GLU A 274 -41.68 -9.86 58.83
N ARG A 275 -40.62 -10.19 59.59
CA ARG A 275 -40.75 -10.79 60.94
C ARG A 275 -40.62 -9.83 62.11
N SER A 276 -40.26 -8.57 61.88
CA SER A 276 -40.10 -7.55 62.95
C SER A 276 -41.20 -6.49 63.00
N LEU A 277 -42.27 -6.64 62.20
CA LEU A 277 -43.44 -5.75 62.23
C LEU A 277 -44.64 -6.44 62.89
N PRO A 278 -45.36 -5.77 63.80
CA PRO A 278 -46.61 -6.31 64.33
C PRO A 278 -47.60 -6.57 63.17
N PRO A 279 -48.41 -7.64 63.26
CA PRO A 279 -49.29 -8.05 62.15
C PRO A 279 -50.18 -6.89 61.71
N VAL A 280 -50.25 -6.65 60.40
CA VAL A 280 -51.01 -5.54 59.79
C VAL A 280 -52.46 -5.51 60.26
N SER A 281 -53.03 -6.67 60.62
CA SER A 281 -54.37 -6.80 61.21
C SER A 281 -54.54 -6.12 62.57
N SER A 282 -53.54 -6.16 63.46
CA SER A 282 -53.63 -5.46 64.77
C SER A 282 -53.49 -3.94 64.62
N LEU A 283 -52.70 -3.49 63.64
CA LEU A 283 -52.57 -2.07 63.33
C LEU A 283 -53.87 -1.49 62.75
N ILE A 284 -54.53 -2.23 61.85
CA ILE A 284 -55.82 -1.82 61.28
C ILE A 284 -56.93 -1.83 62.34
N ALA A 285 -56.95 -2.81 63.24
CA ALA A 285 -57.94 -2.88 64.31
C ALA A 285 -57.82 -1.69 65.28
N GLU A 286 -56.61 -1.35 65.73
CA GLU A 286 -56.38 -0.22 66.63
C GLU A 286 -56.72 1.12 65.96
N LEU A 287 -56.42 1.27 64.66
CA LEU A 287 -56.80 2.46 63.88
C LEU A 287 -58.33 2.57 63.74
N ALA A 288 -59.02 1.46 63.49
CA ALA A 288 -60.47 1.45 63.35
C ALA A 288 -61.19 1.77 64.67
N GLU A 289 -60.64 1.36 65.82
CA GLU A 289 -61.25 1.63 67.13
C GLU A 289 -61.05 3.08 67.60
N ARG A 290 -59.96 3.74 67.19
CA ARG A 290 -59.59 5.08 67.67
C ARG A 290 -59.93 6.22 66.72
N VAL A 291 -60.18 5.93 65.44
CA VAL A 291 -60.68 6.91 64.48
C VAL A 291 -62.16 7.15 64.75
N PRO A 292 -62.58 8.39 65.09
CA PRO A 292 -63.99 8.72 65.23
C PRO A 292 -64.77 8.43 63.95
N ASP A 293 -66.02 7.98 64.07
CA ASP A 293 -66.93 7.76 62.93
C ASP A 293 -67.12 9.01 62.04
N SER A 294 -66.71 10.20 62.52
CA SER A 294 -66.71 11.45 61.78
C SER A 294 -65.52 11.63 60.82
N ILE A 295 -64.56 10.69 60.78
CA ILE A 295 -63.33 10.76 59.98
C ILE A 295 -63.22 9.56 59.04
N PHE A 296 -63.13 9.82 57.74
CA PHE A 296 -62.95 8.82 56.70
C PHE A 296 -61.50 8.76 56.24
N LEU A 297 -60.85 7.62 56.43
CA LEU A 297 -59.51 7.35 55.88
C LEU A 297 -59.62 6.93 54.41
N THR A 298 -58.80 7.52 53.55
CA THR A 298 -58.77 7.23 52.10
C THR A 298 -57.51 6.45 51.72
N GLU A 299 -56.38 6.73 52.37
CA GLU A 299 -55.12 6.03 52.11
C GLU A 299 -54.39 5.76 53.42
N VAL A 300 -53.98 4.51 53.63
CA VAL A 300 -53.13 4.07 54.73
C VAL A 300 -51.93 3.36 54.12
N ARG A 301 -50.72 3.91 54.33
CA ARG A 301 -49.48 3.37 53.80
C ARG A 301 -48.51 3.05 54.95
N VAL A 302 -48.14 1.78 55.05
CA VAL A 302 -47.11 1.30 55.98
C VAL A 302 -45.78 1.25 55.24
N GLN A 303 -44.76 1.95 55.73
CA GLN A 303 -43.39 1.87 55.23
C GLN A 303 -42.45 1.65 56.42
N GLY A 304 -42.08 0.39 56.67
CA GLY A 304 -41.31 0.01 57.86
C GLY A 304 -42.04 0.48 59.12
N GLU A 305 -41.34 1.23 59.98
CA GLU A 305 -41.84 1.75 61.25
C GLU A 305 -42.71 3.02 61.10
N THR A 306 -42.89 3.57 59.89
CA THR A 306 -43.69 4.77 59.67
C THR A 306 -45.02 4.44 59.00
N LEU A 307 -46.12 4.84 59.63
CA LEU A 307 -47.46 4.80 59.07
C LEU A 307 -47.85 6.19 58.57
N LYS A 308 -48.24 6.29 57.30
CA LYS A 308 -48.84 7.50 56.72
C LYS A 308 -50.33 7.28 56.50
N ILE A 309 -51.15 8.18 57.01
CA ILE A 309 -52.60 8.17 56.87
C ILE A 309 -53.06 9.45 56.18
N SER A 310 -53.98 9.33 55.23
CA SER A 310 -54.66 10.46 54.61
C SER A 310 -56.16 10.23 54.59
N GLY A 311 -56.93 11.29 54.84
CA GLY A 311 -58.37 11.19 54.95
C GLY A 311 -59.09 12.53 54.98
N SER A 312 -60.39 12.48 55.21
CA SER A 312 -61.22 13.67 55.40
C SER A 312 -62.30 13.47 56.45
N GLY A 313 -62.57 14.49 57.26
CA GLY A 313 -63.52 14.37 58.36
C GLY A 313 -63.87 15.68 59.04
N LEU A 314 -64.59 15.58 60.17
CA LEU A 314 -64.88 16.70 61.07
C LEU A 314 -64.03 16.55 62.34
N GLU A 315 -63.56 17.67 62.90
CA GLU A 315 -62.75 17.70 64.15
C GLU A 315 -61.38 17.01 64.04
N VAL A 316 -60.75 17.08 62.87
CA VAL A 316 -59.47 16.43 62.57
C VAL A 316 -58.33 16.87 63.50
N VAL A 317 -58.38 18.09 64.04
CA VAL A 317 -57.33 18.64 64.93
C VAL A 317 -57.10 17.78 66.18
N ASN A 318 -58.16 17.17 66.73
CA ASN A 318 -58.07 16.31 67.92
C ASN A 318 -57.61 14.87 67.62
N LEU A 319 -57.44 14.52 66.34
CA LEU A 319 -57.03 13.17 65.92
C LEU A 319 -55.59 12.86 66.35
N ILE A 320 -54.68 13.84 66.29
CA ILE A 320 -53.27 13.64 66.69
C ILE A 320 -53.16 13.26 68.15
N ASP A 321 -53.86 13.99 69.03
CA ASP A 321 -53.79 13.75 70.48
C ASP A 321 -54.37 12.37 70.84
N ARG A 322 -55.40 11.92 70.12
CA ARG A 322 -55.99 10.58 70.30
C ARG A 322 -55.10 9.46 69.77
N LEU A 323 -54.41 9.68 68.65
CA LEU A 323 -53.47 8.70 68.09
C LEU A 323 -52.23 8.56 68.99
N ASN A 324 -51.71 9.66 69.54
CA ASN A 324 -50.59 9.63 70.48
C ASN A 324 -50.96 9.06 71.87
N ALA A 325 -52.25 8.94 72.20
CA ALA A 325 -52.71 8.29 73.43
C ALA A 325 -52.70 6.75 73.35
N SER A 326 -52.37 6.16 72.19
CA SER A 326 -52.26 4.70 72.05
C SER A 326 -50.85 4.22 72.43
N PRO A 327 -50.71 3.10 73.16
CA PRO A 327 -49.40 2.50 73.44
C PRO A 327 -48.70 1.93 72.19
N LEU A 328 -49.38 1.86 71.05
CA LEU A 328 -48.85 1.32 69.79
C LEU A 328 -48.34 2.39 68.83
N PHE A 329 -48.68 3.67 69.06
CA PHE A 329 -48.38 4.77 68.13
C PHE A 329 -47.70 5.93 68.87
N VAL A 330 -46.61 6.44 68.30
CA VAL A 330 -45.87 7.58 68.84
C VAL A 330 -45.62 8.61 67.73
N ASP A 331 -45.49 9.88 68.14
CA ASP A 331 -45.09 10.98 67.27
C ASP A 331 -46.02 11.23 66.06
N ALA A 332 -47.33 11.11 66.27
CA ALA A 332 -48.33 11.50 65.27
C ALA A 332 -48.24 13.00 64.97
N ARG A 333 -48.04 13.36 63.70
CA ARG A 333 -47.93 14.76 63.23
C ARG A 333 -48.64 14.94 61.89
N PHE A 334 -49.22 16.13 61.68
CA PHE A 334 -49.74 16.50 60.36
C PHE A 334 -48.58 16.92 59.45
N ASN A 335 -48.50 16.29 58.28
CA ASN A 335 -47.46 16.58 57.29
C ASN A 335 -47.85 17.73 56.34
N SER A 336 -49.08 18.24 56.46
CA SER A 336 -49.64 19.32 55.64
C SER A 336 -50.65 20.12 56.44
N SER A 337 -50.87 21.39 56.06
CA SER A 337 -51.91 22.22 56.69
C SER A 337 -53.29 21.62 56.44
N VAL A 338 -54.07 21.45 57.51
CA VAL A 338 -55.43 20.92 57.43
C VAL A 338 -56.29 21.93 56.67
N ASN A 339 -56.73 21.56 55.47
CA ASN A 339 -57.49 22.44 54.58
C ASN A 339 -58.95 22.02 54.55
N ARG A 340 -59.85 22.96 54.85
CA ARG A 340 -61.29 22.73 54.79
C ARG A 340 -61.76 22.76 53.35
N ASN A 341 -62.36 21.67 52.88
CA ASN A 341 -62.90 21.60 51.54
C ASN A 341 -64.25 22.34 51.48
N SER A 342 -64.29 23.47 50.78
CA SER A 342 -65.47 24.35 50.67
C SER A 342 -66.69 23.70 50.01
N ARG A 343 -66.51 22.59 49.28
CA ARG A 343 -67.60 21.88 48.58
C ARG A 343 -68.30 20.83 49.45
N THR A 344 -67.60 20.25 50.42
CA THR A 344 -68.13 19.16 51.27
C THR A 344 -68.17 19.52 52.76
N GLY A 345 -67.59 20.66 53.15
CA GLY A 345 -67.54 21.13 54.53
C GLY A 345 -66.60 20.34 55.46
N ARG A 346 -65.90 19.33 54.93
CA ARG A 346 -64.98 18.42 55.65
C ARG A 346 -63.53 18.86 55.52
N ASP A 347 -62.75 18.61 56.56
CA ASP A 347 -61.34 18.94 56.64
C ASP A 347 -60.49 17.80 56.05
N GLN A 348 -59.58 18.10 55.13
CA GLN A 348 -58.66 17.13 54.53
C GLN A 348 -57.32 17.15 55.28
N PHE A 349 -56.77 15.97 55.55
CA PHE A 349 -55.48 15.84 56.23
C PHE A 349 -54.62 14.71 55.67
N THR A 350 -53.31 14.90 55.84
CA THR A 350 -52.30 13.86 55.74
C THR A 350 -51.46 13.90 57.02
N ALA A 351 -51.44 12.79 57.76
CA ALA A 351 -50.65 12.63 58.97
C ALA A 351 -49.67 11.47 58.82
N SER A 352 -48.54 11.56 59.51
CA SER A 352 -47.65 10.42 59.72
C SER A 352 -47.47 10.16 61.20
N LEU A 353 -47.37 8.90 61.55
CA LEU A 353 -47.11 8.41 62.90
C LEU A 353 -46.13 7.25 62.84
N GLN A 354 -45.40 7.01 63.93
CA GLN A 354 -44.48 5.89 64.04
C GLN A 354 -45.12 4.76 64.84
N VAL A 355 -44.93 3.52 64.37
CA VAL A 355 -45.39 2.31 65.06
C VAL A 355 -44.28 1.88 66.00
N VAL A 356 -44.59 1.78 67.29
CA VAL A 356 -43.62 1.29 68.26
C VAL A 356 -43.40 -0.20 67.99
N PRO A 357 -42.16 -0.65 67.71
CA PRO A 357 -41.87 -2.07 67.54
C PRO A 357 -42.22 -2.80 68.84
N ARG A 358 -42.94 -3.92 68.74
CA ARG A 358 -43.29 -4.76 69.90
C ARG A 358 -41.98 -5.17 70.58
N GLN A 359 -41.72 -4.65 71.78
CA GLN A 359 -40.68 -5.20 72.64
C GLN A 359 -41.17 -6.58 73.09
N GLU A 360 -40.52 -7.64 72.61
CA GLU A 360 -40.63 -8.96 73.21
C GLU A 360 -40.18 -8.82 74.67
N GLY A 361 -41.15 -8.92 75.59
CA GLY A 361 -40.85 -8.98 77.01
C GLY A 361 -39.99 -10.19 77.30
N GLU A 362 -38.93 -9.97 78.08
CA GLU A 362 -38.29 -11.02 78.87
C GLU A 362 -39.34 -11.80 79.65
N GLN A 363 -39.53 -13.08 79.34
CA GLN A 363 -39.86 -14.15 80.29
C GLN A 363 -39.23 -15.46 79.83
#